data_AF-A0A7L3URJ3-F1
#
_entry.id   AF-A0A7L3URJ3-F1
#
_cell.length_a   1.000
_cell.length_b   1.000
_cell.length_c   1.000
_cell.angle_alpha   90.00
_cell.angle_beta   90.00
_cell.angle_gamma   90.00
#
_symmetry.space_group_name_H-M   'P 1'
#
loop_
_entity.id
_entity.type
_entity.pdbx_description
1 polymer ?
#
loop_
_entity_poly.entity_id
_entity_poly.type
_entity_poly.pdbx_seq_one_letter_code
_entity_poly.pdbx_strand_id
1 'polypeptide(L)' 'PDPPPPRGGAGGRCGLRALAVRVRELGLGYPSEETVLFRYCGGGCPAPPTNHGLALARLRPGGGPGGGPCCRPT' A
#
# COMPACT_ATOMS: atom_id res chain seq x y z
N PRO A 1 -5.32 12.61 21.69
CA PRO A 1 -4.35 12.09 20.70
C PRO A 1 -4.96 10.82 20.11
N ASP A 2 -5.46 10.90 18.88
CA ASP A 2 -6.07 9.74 18.23
C ASP A 2 -5.01 8.66 17.96
N PRO A 3 -5.33 7.37 18.20
CA PRO A 3 -4.40 6.29 17.92
C PRO A 3 -4.10 6.23 16.41
N PRO A 4 -2.85 5.97 16.02
CA PRO A 4 -2.51 5.80 14.61
C PRO A 4 -3.34 4.65 14.01
N PRO A 5 -3.87 4.78 12.78
CA PRO A 5 -4.62 3.71 12.14
C PRO A 5 -3.74 2.44 12.07
N PRO A 6 -4.32 1.24 12.28
CA PRO A 6 -3.56 0.01 12.35
C PRO A 6 -2.70 -0.19 11.11
N ARG A 7 -1.38 -0.29 11.31
CA ARG A 7 -0.40 -0.55 10.25
C ARG A 7 -0.44 -2.02 9.87
N GLY A 8 -1.03 -2.31 8.71
CA GLY A 8 -0.80 -3.52 7.93
C GLY A 8 -1.66 -4.73 8.31
N GLY A 9 -2.42 -5.22 7.32
CA GLY A 9 -2.85 -6.63 7.30
C GLY A 9 -4.33 -6.95 7.13
N ALA A 10 -5.25 -5.98 7.04
CA ALA A 10 -6.70 -6.28 7.02
C ALA A 10 -7.44 -5.76 5.77
N GLY A 11 -6.96 -6.09 4.57
CA GLY A 11 -7.47 -5.44 3.36
C GLY A 11 -7.64 -6.32 2.14
N GLY A 12 -8.44 -7.39 2.19
CA GLY A 12 -8.96 -8.08 1.00
C GLY A 12 -7.96 -8.35 -0.15
N ARG A 13 -8.49 -8.51 -1.36
CA ARG A 13 -7.68 -8.53 -2.60
C ARG A 13 -7.22 -7.12 -2.95
N CYS A 14 -6.14 -7.00 -3.72
CA CYS A 14 -5.68 -5.74 -4.30
C CYS A 14 -6.84 -5.05 -5.03
N GLY A 15 -7.09 -3.80 -4.65
CA GLY A 15 -8.19 -3.00 -5.20
C GLY A 15 -8.00 -1.53 -4.93
N LEU A 16 -8.77 -0.73 -5.67
CA LEU A 16 -8.83 0.71 -5.51
C LEU A 16 -9.64 1.06 -4.26
N ARG A 17 -9.08 1.93 -3.43
CA ARG A 17 -9.68 2.45 -2.20
C ARG A 17 -9.79 3.96 -2.31
N ALA A 18 -10.72 4.53 -1.56
CA ALA A 18 -10.91 5.97 -1.51
C ALA A 18 -11.11 6.43 -0.07
N LEU A 19 -10.58 7.60 0.25
CA LEU A 19 -10.76 8.27 1.53
C LEU A 19 -10.88 9.79 1.29
N ALA A 20 -11.81 10.43 2.00
CA ALA A 20 -11.90 11.88 2.01
C ALA A 20 -10.87 12.41 3.02
N VAL A 21 -9.93 13.24 2.56
CA VAL A 21 -8.88 13.83 3.39
C VAL A 21 -8.75 15.31 3.15
N ARG A 22 -8.35 16.03 4.20
CA ARG A 22 -8.04 17.45 4.09
C ARG A 22 -6.65 17.62 3.51
N VAL A 23 -6.46 18.62 2.67
CA VAL A 23 -5.19 18.83 1.96
C VAL A 23 -3.99 18.95 2.92
N ARG A 24 -4.17 19.59 4.07
CA ARG A 24 -3.11 19.68 5.10
C ARG A 24 -2.64 18.32 5.64
N GLU A 25 -3.51 17.31 5.63
CA GLU A 25 -3.21 15.97 6.18
C GLU A 25 -2.35 15.13 5.24
N LEU A 26 -2.23 15.54 3.98
CA LEU A 26 -1.32 14.90 3.02
C LEU A 26 0.16 15.16 3.37
N GLY A 27 0.46 16.11 4.26
CA GLY A 27 1.83 16.39 4.71
C GLY A 27 2.72 17.03 3.65
N LEU A 28 2.13 17.67 2.63
CA LEU A 28 2.84 18.31 1.51
C LEU A 28 3.18 19.79 1.74
N GLY A 29 2.89 20.33 2.94
CA GLY A 29 3.19 21.73 3.31
C GLY A 29 2.11 22.75 2.97
N TYR A 30 0.94 22.33 2.47
CA TYR A 30 -0.18 23.22 2.16
C TYR A 30 -1.15 23.34 3.36
N PRO A 31 -1.35 24.54 3.95
CA PRO A 31 -2.28 24.74 5.07
C PRO A 31 -3.72 24.95 4.59
N SER A 32 -4.26 24.01 3.81
CA SER A 32 -5.62 24.10 3.25
C SER A 32 -6.62 23.20 4.01
N GLU A 33 -7.82 23.73 4.23
CA GLU A 33 -9.00 23.04 4.79
C GLU A 33 -9.84 22.34 3.71
N GLU A 34 -9.52 22.51 2.43
CA GLU A 34 -10.21 21.82 1.33
C GLU A 34 -10.11 20.30 1.51
N THR A 35 -11.23 19.62 1.25
CA THR A 35 -11.31 18.15 1.32
C THR A 35 -11.29 17.57 -0.09
N VAL A 36 -10.37 16.65 -0.32
CA VAL A 36 -10.21 15.93 -1.60
C VAL A 36 -10.51 14.45 -1.43
N LEU A 37 -11.02 13.81 -2.49
CA LEU A 37 -11.20 12.36 -2.54
C LEU A 37 -9.88 11.70 -2.95
N PHE A 38 -9.07 11.29 -1.97
CA PHE A 38 -7.81 10.60 -2.22
C PHE A 38 -8.04 9.13 -2.53
N ARG A 39 -7.50 8.68 -3.66
CA ARG A 39 -7.57 7.28 -4.10
C ARG A 39 -6.21 6.61 -4.03
N TYR A 40 -6.21 5.36 -3.59
CA TYR A 40 -4.98 4.57 -3.47
C TYR A 40 -5.25 3.09 -3.71
N CYS A 41 -4.22 2.37 -4.16
CA CYS A 41 -4.27 0.92 -4.29
C CYS A 41 -3.81 0.27 -2.98
N GLY A 42 -4.58 -0.70 -2.48
CA GLY A 42 -4.20 -1.40 -1.27
C GLY A 42 -4.86 -2.77 -1.14
N GLY A 43 -4.13 -3.72 -0.55
CA GLY A 43 -4.58 -5.08 -0.32
C GLY A 43 -3.52 -6.11 -0.70
N GLY A 44 -3.86 -7.39 -0.52
CA GLY A 44 -2.97 -8.50 -0.88
C GLY A 44 -3.01 -8.83 -2.36
N CYS A 45 -1.87 -9.22 -2.94
CA CYS A 45 -1.77 -9.73 -4.31
C CYS A 45 -1.49 -11.24 -4.29
N PRO A 46 -2.52 -12.11 -4.14
CA PRO A 46 -2.33 -13.54 -4.27
C PRO A 46 -2.03 -13.85 -5.74
N ALA A 47 -0.77 -14.14 -6.04
CA ALA A 47 -0.34 -14.52 -7.37
C ALA A 47 0.58 -15.74 -7.27
N PRO A 48 0.57 -16.63 -8.28
CA PRO A 48 1.58 -17.67 -8.37
C PRO A 48 2.99 -17.03 -8.45
N PRO A 49 4.01 -17.69 -7.89
CA PRO A 49 5.36 -17.19 -7.92
C PRO A 49 5.87 -17.11 -9.37
N THR A 50 6.56 -16.01 -9.71
CA THR A 50 7.22 -15.85 -11.01
C THR A 50 8.64 -16.40 -10.95
N ASN A 51 9.24 -16.75 -12.09
CA ASN A 51 10.65 -17.16 -12.14
C ASN A 51 11.57 -16.12 -11.51
N HIS A 52 11.30 -14.83 -11.73
CA HIS A 52 12.00 -13.72 -11.08
C HIS A 52 11.82 -13.74 -9.56
N GLY A 53 10.58 -13.88 -9.06
CA GLY A 53 10.30 -13.97 -7.63
C GLY A 53 10.97 -15.17 -6.96
N LEU A 54 10.99 -16.33 -7.63
CA LEU A 54 11.68 -17.54 -7.17
C LEU A 54 13.20 -17.38 -7.14
N ALA A 55 13.80 -16.71 -8.14
CA ALA A 55 15.22 -16.42 -8.15
C ALA A 55 15.58 -15.45 -7.02
N LEU A 56 14.80 -14.38 -6.84
CA LEU A 56 15.00 -13.39 -5.79
C LEU A 56 14.89 -14.00 -4.39
N ALA A 57 13.92 -14.88 -4.17
CA ALA A 57 13.75 -15.60 -2.90
C ALA A 57 14.96 -16.48 -2.55
N ARG A 58 15.63 -17.06 -3.55
CA ARG A 58 16.86 -17.85 -3.35
C ARG A 58 18.08 -16.98 -3.05
N LEU A 59 18.17 -15.80 -3.67
CA LEU A 59 19.28 -14.87 -3.47
C LEU A 59 19.18 -14.10 -2.14
N ARG A 60 17.97 -13.95 -1.58
CA ARG A 60 17.73 -13.21 -0.33
C ARG A 60 16.89 -14.04 0.66
N PRO A 61 17.44 -15.12 1.22
CA PRO A 61 16.76 -15.91 2.24
C PRO A 61 16.46 -15.01 3.46
N GLY A 62 15.17 -14.76 3.73
CA GLY A 62 14.70 -13.90 4.83
C GLY A 62 14.42 -12.43 4.48
N GLY A 63 14.50 -12.04 3.21
CA GLY A 63 14.37 -10.63 2.79
C GLY A 63 12.94 -10.08 2.77
N GLY A 64 12.33 -9.84 3.95
CA GLY A 64 11.09 -9.06 4.09
C GLY A 64 9.92 -9.52 3.19
N PRO A 65 8.89 -8.70 2.95
CA PRO A 65 7.75 -9.06 2.08
C PRO A 65 8.11 -9.28 0.58
N GLY A 66 9.37 -9.52 0.22
CA GLY A 66 9.98 -9.17 -1.07
C GLY A 66 10.22 -10.31 -2.05
N GLY A 67 9.15 -10.85 -2.62
CA GLY A 67 9.23 -11.68 -3.84
C GLY A 67 7.89 -11.82 -4.57
N GLY A 68 6.78 -11.59 -3.86
CA GLY A 68 5.45 -11.51 -4.45
C GLY A 68 5.14 -10.13 -5.05
N PRO A 69 4.14 -10.03 -5.93
CA PRO A 69 3.72 -8.76 -6.48
C PRO A 69 3.14 -7.83 -5.40
N CYS A 70 3.35 -6.52 -5.57
CA CYS A 70 2.73 -5.49 -4.74
C CYS A 70 1.58 -4.81 -5.49
N CYS A 71 0.55 -4.40 -4.77
CA CYS A 71 -0.58 -3.66 -5.34
C CYS A 71 -0.13 -2.23 -5.68
N ARG A 72 -0.09 -1.87 -6.97
CA ARG A 72 0.31 -0.54 -7.45
C ARG A 72 -0.73 0.05 -8.42
N PRO A 73 -0.84 1.39 -8.51
CA PRO A 73 -1.59 2.04 -9.58
C PRO A 73 -1.00 1.73 -10.95
N THR A 74 -1.85 1.70 -11.97
CA THR A 74 -1.50 1.55 -13.40
C THR A 74 -1.75 2.83 -14.16
#